data_AF-A0A8S3SF97-F1
#
_entry.id   AF-A0A8S3SF97-F1
#
_cell.length_a   1.000
_cell.length_b   1.000
_cell.length_c   1.000
_cell.angle_alpha   90.00
_cell.angle_beta   90.00
_cell.angle_gamma   90.00
#
_symmetry.space_group_name_H-M   'P 1'
#
loop_
_entity.id
_entity.type
_entity.pdbx_description
1 polymer ?
#
loop_
_entity_poly.entity_id
_entity_poly.type
_entity_poly.pdbx_seq_one_letter_code
_entity_poly.pdbx_strand_id
1 'polypeptide(L)'
;MSIFVCFVVLAFLSTSSGIKYKDNDKVILYVNKVGPYFNPHETYHYYQLPVCRPKKIEHKSLTLGEVLDGDRMALSEYDIRFTRDSDKKELCKVTFTEQDLQLLRDAIEDLYYFEFVIDEIPVRGFIGHLEEGGFLPHNHKVFLWAHLNFNIEYNGNQVIYANVTTKEQAPVSLDGVTAPYEVVFTYSVKWMKTNMAYDDRAKRVRDNSFFPKTLEIHWLSIINSMVLVFLLIGFVVIILTRVLKSDFARYNVDEEESDDIDQEDNGWKIIHSDVFRFPSFKSLFTAILGVGSQFLALATGIMVMAVLGMFNVHHHGSINSAGVILYAFTSGIAGYVAANMYKVLGEITGYGISISLPVYLLVSNHGSLQLHDYSNQEVDSIMIKEEYLETKNEKLSFI
;
A
#
# COMPACT_ATOMS: atom_id res chain seq x y z
N MET A 1 -15.53 7.19 22.84
CA MET A 1 -14.26 7.50 22.14
C MET A 1 -13.04 6.97 22.90
N SER A 2 -12.84 7.30 24.19
CA SER A 2 -11.65 6.87 24.95
C SER A 2 -11.51 5.35 25.18
N ILE A 3 -12.62 4.62 25.37
CA ILE A 3 -12.60 3.15 25.50
C ILE A 3 -12.23 2.47 24.17
N PHE A 4 -12.60 3.10 23.05
CA PHE A 4 -12.38 2.61 21.70
C PHE A 4 -10.91 2.75 21.27
N VAL A 5 -10.30 3.90 21.58
CA VAL A 5 -8.85 4.12 21.41
C VAL A 5 -8.05 3.13 22.28
N CYS A 6 -8.51 2.87 23.50
CA CYS A 6 -7.83 1.94 24.41
C CYS A 6 -7.84 0.48 23.89
N PHE A 7 -8.97 0.01 23.33
CA PHE A 7 -9.06 -1.33 22.74
C PHE A 7 -8.20 -1.50 21.48
N VAL A 8 -8.13 -0.48 20.63
CA VAL A 8 -7.25 -0.48 19.45
C VAL A 8 -5.78 -0.47 19.88
N VAL A 9 -5.39 0.33 20.88
CA VAL A 9 -4.02 0.37 21.39
C VAL A 9 -3.62 -0.97 22.06
N LEU A 10 -4.52 -1.61 22.81
CA LEU A 10 -4.27 -2.90 23.46
C LEU A 10 -4.15 -4.07 22.47
N ALA A 11 -4.89 -4.06 21.35
CA ALA A 11 -4.79 -5.11 20.33
C ALA A 11 -3.43 -5.11 19.60
N PHE A 12 -2.75 -3.96 19.54
CA PHE A 12 -1.47 -3.81 18.81
C PHE A 12 -0.22 -3.91 19.70
N LEU A 13 -0.36 -3.91 21.03
CA LEU A 13 0.75 -4.11 21.99
C LEU A 13 1.23 -5.57 22.10
N SER A 14 1.14 -6.34 21.02
CA SER A 14 1.83 -7.62 20.94
C SER A 14 3.28 -7.35 20.57
N THR A 15 4.13 -7.16 21.58
CA THR A 15 5.60 -7.23 21.41
C THR A 15 5.95 -8.63 20.90
N SER A 16 6.06 -8.75 19.57
CA SER A 16 6.60 -9.92 18.90
C SER A 16 8.07 -10.05 19.29
N SER A 17 8.36 -10.90 20.27
CA SER A 17 9.73 -11.33 20.49
C SER A 17 10.14 -12.20 19.30
N GLY A 18 11.14 -11.76 18.54
CA GLY A 18 11.62 -12.47 17.35
C GLY A 18 11.93 -13.94 17.59
N ILE A 19 11.86 -14.75 16.54
CA ILE A 19 12.07 -16.20 16.59
C ILE A 19 13.46 -16.49 17.20
N LYS A 20 13.50 -17.40 18.17
CA LYS A 20 14.73 -17.86 18.81
C LYS A 20 15.03 -19.28 18.36
N TYR A 21 16.23 -19.48 17.84
CA TYR A 21 16.73 -20.75 17.34
C TYR A 21 17.67 -21.40 18.37
N LYS A 22 17.65 -22.72 18.45
CA LYS A 22 18.67 -23.53 19.11
C LYS A 22 19.75 -23.94 18.09
N ASP A 23 20.91 -24.35 18.58
CA ASP A 23 21.96 -24.91 17.71
C ASP A 23 21.38 -26.04 16.86
N ASN A 24 21.68 -26.02 15.55
CA ASN A 24 21.23 -27.01 14.58
C ASN A 24 19.70 -27.05 14.31
N ASP A 25 18.93 -26.07 14.78
CA ASP A 25 17.52 -25.94 14.38
C ASP A 25 17.42 -25.64 12.89
N LYS A 26 16.35 -26.15 12.25
CA LYS A 26 16.11 -25.91 10.82
C LYS A 26 15.60 -24.48 10.62
N VAL A 27 16.34 -23.69 9.84
CA VAL A 27 15.94 -22.35 9.43
C VAL A 27 15.24 -22.46 8.09
N ILE A 28 13.96 -22.12 8.04
CA ILE A 28 13.14 -22.25 6.84
C ILE A 28 13.45 -21.08 5.91
N LEU A 29 13.80 -21.40 4.66
CA LEU A 29 13.90 -20.44 3.56
C LEU A 29 12.63 -20.57 2.70
N TYR A 30 11.95 -19.45 2.49
CA TYR A 30 10.82 -19.36 1.56
C TYR A 30 11.29 -18.74 0.25
N VAL A 31 10.87 -19.32 -0.87
CA VAL A 31 10.98 -18.63 -2.17
C VAL A 31 9.78 -17.72 -2.32
N ASN A 32 9.97 -16.50 -2.84
CA ASN A 32 8.88 -15.53 -2.97
C ASN A 32 8.58 -15.23 -4.45
N LYS A 33 9.32 -14.31 -5.04
CA LYS A 33 9.02 -13.75 -6.36
C LYS A 33 10.27 -13.53 -7.21
N VAL A 34 10.05 -13.44 -8.51
CA VAL A 34 11.06 -13.10 -9.53
C VAL A 34 10.51 -12.02 -10.44
N GLY A 35 11.38 -11.19 -11.00
CA GLY A 35 10.96 -10.16 -11.95
C GLY A 35 12.15 -9.37 -12.51
N PRO A 36 11.91 -8.57 -13.56
CA PRO A 36 12.93 -7.73 -14.17
C PRO A 36 13.40 -6.63 -13.22
N TYR A 37 14.70 -6.39 -13.17
CA TYR A 37 15.29 -5.38 -12.28
C TYR A 37 14.82 -3.94 -12.60
N PHE A 38 14.61 -3.63 -13.87
CA PHE A 38 14.19 -2.29 -14.30
C PHE A 38 12.68 -2.04 -14.18
N ASN A 39 11.88 -3.07 -13.89
CA ASN A 39 10.45 -2.94 -13.63
C ASN A 39 10.05 -3.73 -12.37
N PRO A 40 10.36 -3.23 -11.15
CA PRO A 40 10.12 -3.96 -9.91
C PRO A 40 8.65 -4.25 -9.58
N HIS A 41 7.70 -3.58 -10.26
CA HIS A 41 6.27 -3.82 -10.08
C HIS A 41 5.77 -5.10 -10.76
N GLU A 42 6.49 -5.55 -11.79
CA GLU A 42 6.21 -6.80 -12.48
C GLU A 42 6.86 -7.95 -11.72
N THR A 43 6.02 -8.82 -11.12
CA THR A 43 6.49 -9.92 -10.30
C THR A 43 5.74 -11.22 -10.58
N TYR A 44 6.53 -12.29 -10.63
CA TYR A 44 6.13 -13.65 -10.95
C TYR A 44 6.53 -14.57 -9.80
N HIS A 45 5.88 -15.72 -9.65
CA HIS A 45 6.25 -16.67 -8.60
C HIS A 45 7.59 -17.33 -8.98
N TYR A 46 8.51 -17.52 -8.02
CA TYR A 46 9.85 -18.09 -8.30
C TYR A 46 9.83 -19.40 -9.11
N TYR A 47 9.00 -20.37 -8.73
CA TYR A 47 8.80 -21.63 -9.46
C TYR A 47 8.11 -21.55 -10.85
N GLN A 48 7.83 -20.35 -11.37
CA GLN A 48 7.45 -20.19 -12.78
C GLN A 48 8.65 -20.27 -13.73
N LEU A 49 9.87 -20.03 -13.22
CA LEU A 49 11.09 -20.27 -13.96
C LEU A 49 11.50 -21.75 -13.88
N PRO A 50 12.25 -22.26 -14.86
CA PRO A 50 12.75 -23.62 -14.84
C PRO A 50 13.93 -23.70 -13.86
N VAL A 51 13.62 -23.89 -12.59
CA VAL A 51 14.56 -23.96 -11.46
C VAL A 51 14.28 -25.22 -10.63
N CYS A 52 15.09 -25.47 -9.60
CA CYS A 52 14.81 -26.53 -8.63
C CYS A 52 13.43 -26.33 -7.99
N ARG A 53 12.56 -27.32 -8.16
CA ARG A 53 11.17 -27.28 -7.67
C ARG A 53 10.82 -28.59 -6.97
N PRO A 54 10.21 -28.53 -5.77
CA PRO A 54 9.73 -29.73 -5.10
C PRO A 54 8.55 -30.36 -5.84
N LYS A 55 8.41 -31.69 -5.72
CA LYS A 55 7.30 -32.44 -6.36
C LYS A 55 5.92 -31.89 -5.99
N LYS A 56 5.77 -31.39 -4.76
CA LYS A 56 4.57 -30.72 -4.28
C LYS A 56 4.99 -29.36 -3.73
N ILE A 57 4.44 -28.28 -4.30
CA ILE A 57 4.66 -26.93 -3.77
C ILE A 57 3.75 -26.75 -2.55
N GLU A 58 4.36 -26.46 -1.42
CA GLU A 58 3.66 -26.09 -0.19
C GLU A 58 3.79 -24.59 0.02
N HIS A 59 2.68 -23.88 -0.16
CA HIS A 59 2.61 -22.43 0.03
C HIS A 59 2.52 -22.07 1.51
N LYS A 60 3.20 -20.99 1.91
CA LYS A 60 3.06 -20.41 3.24
C LYS A 60 1.69 -19.69 3.32
N SER A 61 0.98 -19.84 4.44
CA SER A 61 -0.17 -18.97 4.70
C SER A 61 0.34 -17.55 4.97
N LEU A 62 -0.08 -16.62 4.12
CA LEU A 62 0.31 -15.22 4.18
C LEU A 62 -0.69 -14.40 4.99
N THR A 63 -0.17 -13.40 5.67
CA THR A 63 -0.97 -12.33 6.28
C THR A 63 -1.59 -11.43 5.21
N LEU A 64 -2.65 -10.70 5.57
CA LEU A 64 -3.29 -9.74 4.65
C LEU A 64 -2.27 -8.76 4.05
N GLY A 65 -1.30 -8.33 4.85
CA GLY A 65 -0.25 -7.40 4.44
C GLY A 65 0.69 -7.96 3.39
N GLU A 66 1.19 -9.18 3.61
CA GLU A 66 2.03 -9.89 2.64
C GLU A 66 1.27 -10.13 1.32
N VAL A 67 -0.02 -10.47 1.38
CA VAL A 67 -0.86 -10.64 0.17
C VAL A 67 -1.00 -9.32 -0.59
N LEU A 68 -1.23 -8.20 0.11
CA LEU A 68 -1.33 -6.87 -0.51
C LEU A 68 -0.01 -6.37 -1.10
N ASP A 69 1.13 -6.81 -0.56
CA ASP A 69 2.47 -6.54 -1.10
C ASP A 69 2.81 -7.41 -2.32
N GLY A 70 1.90 -8.32 -2.70
CA GLY A 70 2.05 -9.23 -3.81
C GLY A 70 2.98 -10.41 -3.53
N ASP A 71 3.20 -10.75 -2.25
CA ASP A 71 4.02 -11.89 -1.88
C ASP A 71 3.36 -13.22 -2.26
N ARG A 72 4.20 -14.18 -2.63
CA ARG A 72 3.83 -15.52 -3.10
C ARG A 72 4.77 -16.56 -2.50
N MET A 73 4.85 -16.60 -1.16
CA MET A 73 5.85 -17.43 -0.49
C MET A 73 5.53 -18.93 -0.55
N ALA A 74 6.54 -19.73 -0.90
CA ALA A 74 6.47 -21.20 -0.88
C ALA A 74 7.71 -21.81 -0.21
N LEU A 75 7.56 -23.00 0.35
CA LEU A 75 8.67 -23.73 0.97
C LEU A 75 9.71 -24.13 -0.07
N SER A 76 10.98 -23.86 0.26
CA SER A 76 12.12 -24.26 -0.56
C SER A 76 12.71 -25.62 -0.16
N GLU A 77 13.54 -26.20 -1.02
CA GLU A 77 14.27 -27.44 -0.76
C GLU A 77 15.62 -27.21 -0.04
N TYR A 78 16.00 -25.96 0.22
CA TYR A 78 17.23 -25.65 0.94
C TYR A 78 17.15 -26.15 2.39
N ASP A 79 18.17 -26.89 2.83
CA ASP A 79 18.29 -27.39 4.20
C ASP A 79 19.39 -26.60 4.92
N ILE A 80 18.95 -25.45 5.46
CA ILE A 80 19.77 -24.53 6.24
C ILE A 80 19.57 -24.86 7.72
N ARG A 81 20.69 -25.10 8.42
CA ARG A 81 20.73 -25.40 9.84
C ARG A 81 21.39 -24.27 10.59
N PHE A 82 20.77 -23.80 11.66
CA PHE A 82 21.29 -22.71 12.49
C PHE A 82 22.70 -23.07 12.97
N THR A 83 23.63 -22.11 12.86
CA THR A 83 25.04 -22.22 13.27
C THR A 83 25.86 -23.36 12.64
N ARG A 84 25.38 -23.95 11.54
CA ARG A 84 26.09 -24.99 10.78
C ARG A 84 26.40 -24.52 9.38
N ASP A 85 27.69 -24.32 9.11
CA ASP A 85 28.18 -24.02 7.78
C ASP A 85 28.04 -25.25 6.88
N SER A 86 27.85 -25.00 5.59
CA SER A 86 27.75 -26.04 4.58
C SER A 86 28.36 -25.53 3.30
N ASP A 87 29.37 -26.22 2.78
CA ASP A 87 30.03 -25.82 1.54
C ASP A 87 29.60 -26.74 0.39
N LYS A 88 29.15 -26.12 -0.71
CA LYS A 88 28.85 -26.80 -1.98
C LYS A 88 27.92 -28.01 -1.85
N LYS A 89 26.85 -27.86 -1.08
CA LYS A 89 25.78 -28.87 -0.96
C LYS A 89 24.95 -28.90 -2.25
N GLU A 90 24.70 -30.09 -2.78
CA GLU A 90 23.83 -30.28 -3.93
C GLU A 90 22.37 -30.03 -3.54
N LEU A 91 21.68 -29.19 -4.31
CA LEU A 91 20.25 -28.92 -4.13
C LEU A 91 19.43 -29.88 -4.99
N CYS A 92 19.61 -29.81 -6.30
CA CYS A 92 18.93 -30.65 -7.27
C CYS A 92 19.64 -30.66 -8.62
N LYS A 93 19.25 -31.59 -9.50
CA LYS A 93 19.63 -31.62 -10.91
C LYS A 93 18.42 -31.33 -11.77
N VAL A 94 18.57 -30.42 -12.73
CA VAL A 94 17.50 -30.05 -13.66
C VAL A 94 17.98 -30.29 -15.09
N THR A 95 17.15 -30.95 -15.89
CA THR A 95 17.37 -31.10 -17.32
C THR A 95 16.47 -30.11 -18.06
N PHE A 96 17.08 -29.14 -18.74
CA PHE A 96 16.38 -28.09 -19.47
C PHE A 96 16.00 -28.53 -20.89
N THR A 97 14.76 -28.21 -21.27
CA THR A 97 14.28 -28.29 -22.65
C THR A 97 14.67 -27.03 -23.44
N GLU A 98 14.50 -27.03 -24.76
CA GLU A 98 14.74 -25.82 -25.57
C GLU A 98 13.90 -24.62 -25.12
N GLN A 99 12.65 -24.87 -24.71
CA GLN A 99 11.75 -23.82 -24.21
C GLN A 99 12.24 -23.25 -22.88
N ASP A 100 12.73 -24.11 -21.98
CA ASP A 100 13.29 -23.68 -20.69
C ASP A 100 14.56 -22.84 -20.89
N LEU A 101 15.42 -23.25 -21.81
CA LEU A 101 16.65 -22.52 -22.15
C LEU A 101 16.33 -21.15 -22.75
N GLN A 102 15.32 -21.04 -23.62
CA GLN A 102 14.85 -19.75 -24.15
C GLN A 102 14.32 -18.86 -23.03
N LEU A 103 13.42 -19.38 -22.19
CA LEU A 103 12.85 -18.62 -21.07
C LEU A 103 13.92 -18.12 -20.09
N LEU A 104 14.96 -18.92 -19.81
CA LEU A 104 16.08 -18.49 -18.99
C LEU A 104 16.95 -17.44 -19.67
N ARG A 105 17.21 -17.55 -20.98
CA ARG A 105 17.98 -16.54 -21.72
C ARG A 105 17.27 -15.20 -21.69
N ASP A 106 15.99 -15.18 -22.03
CA ASP A 106 15.16 -13.97 -22.03
C ASP A 106 15.14 -13.33 -20.63
N ALA A 107 14.94 -14.13 -19.58
CA ALA A 107 14.95 -13.64 -18.20
C ALA A 107 16.31 -13.07 -17.77
N ILE A 108 17.43 -13.65 -18.22
CA ILE A 108 18.77 -13.15 -17.87
C ILE A 108 19.09 -11.87 -18.66
N GLU A 109 18.69 -11.78 -19.92
CA GLU A 109 18.81 -10.56 -20.74
C GLU A 109 18.05 -9.39 -20.12
N ASP A 110 16.85 -9.65 -19.60
CA ASP A 110 16.03 -8.66 -18.86
C ASP A 110 16.50 -8.41 -17.41
N LEU A 111 17.65 -8.97 -17.01
CA LEU A 111 18.24 -8.85 -15.68
C LEU A 111 17.26 -9.24 -14.56
N TYR A 112 16.61 -10.40 -14.70
CA TYR A 112 15.71 -10.90 -13.67
C TYR A 112 16.45 -11.13 -12.35
N TYR A 113 15.83 -10.65 -11.27
CA TYR A 113 16.23 -10.95 -9.91
C TYR A 113 15.22 -11.90 -9.26
N PHE A 114 15.68 -12.65 -8.27
CA PHE A 114 14.83 -13.41 -7.36
C PHE A 114 14.83 -12.78 -5.98
N GLU A 115 13.74 -12.99 -5.25
CA GLU A 115 13.61 -12.66 -3.83
C GLU A 115 13.23 -13.91 -3.04
N PHE A 116 14.05 -14.23 -2.04
CA PHE A 116 13.79 -15.24 -1.02
C PHE A 116 13.58 -14.58 0.32
N VAL A 117 12.99 -15.29 1.28
CA VAL A 117 12.75 -14.79 2.63
C VAL A 117 13.27 -15.80 3.65
N ILE A 118 14.18 -15.35 4.51
CA ILE A 118 14.76 -16.13 5.62
C ILE A 118 14.50 -15.37 6.92
N ASP A 119 13.76 -15.95 7.86
CA ASP A 119 13.40 -15.28 9.13
C ASP A 119 12.83 -13.85 8.93
N GLU A 120 11.93 -13.68 7.96
CA GLU A 120 11.35 -12.37 7.57
C GLU A 120 12.39 -11.36 7.04
N ILE A 121 13.55 -11.82 6.55
CA ILE A 121 14.57 -10.98 5.90
C ILE A 121 14.56 -11.30 4.40
N PRO A 122 14.31 -10.30 3.54
CA PRO A 122 14.33 -10.50 2.09
C PRO A 122 15.78 -10.60 1.62
N VAL A 123 16.08 -11.67 0.91
CA VAL A 123 17.38 -11.96 0.29
C VAL A 123 17.19 -11.93 -1.21
N ARG A 124 17.91 -11.04 -1.90
CA ARG A 124 17.76 -10.81 -3.33
C ARG A 124 19.04 -11.09 -4.07
N GLY A 125 18.93 -11.70 -5.25
CA GLY A 125 20.06 -11.95 -6.14
C GLY A 125 19.61 -12.00 -7.60
N PHE A 126 20.56 -11.88 -8.52
CA PHE A 126 20.29 -12.04 -9.95
C PHE A 126 20.30 -13.52 -10.32
N ILE A 127 19.45 -13.89 -11.28
CA ILE A 127 19.35 -15.27 -11.78
C ILE A 127 20.58 -15.63 -12.63
N GLY A 128 21.07 -14.66 -13.39
CA GLY A 128 22.23 -14.82 -14.24
C GLY A 128 23.09 -13.57 -14.33
N HIS A 129 24.03 -13.61 -15.25
CA HIS A 129 24.90 -12.52 -15.62
C HIS A 129 24.92 -12.41 -17.14
N LEU A 130 24.82 -11.18 -17.63
CA LEU A 130 24.94 -10.85 -19.04
C LEU A 130 26.29 -10.17 -19.23
N GLU A 131 27.12 -10.72 -20.12
CA GLU A 131 28.33 -10.04 -20.60
C GLU A 131 28.08 -9.52 -22.01
N GLU A 132 28.11 -8.20 -22.16
CA GLU A 132 28.07 -7.55 -23.47
C GLU A 132 29.49 -7.49 -24.05
N GLY A 133 29.69 -8.14 -25.20
CA GLY A 133 30.99 -8.20 -25.88
C GLY A 133 30.90 -7.69 -27.32
N GLY A 134 31.89 -6.88 -27.72
CA GLY A 134 32.06 -6.44 -29.10
C GLY A 134 31.29 -5.15 -29.44
N PHE A 135 32.00 -4.20 -30.05
CA PHE A 135 31.40 -2.96 -30.54
C PHE A 135 30.50 -3.23 -31.76
N LEU A 136 30.89 -4.16 -32.65
CA LEU A 136 30.12 -4.70 -33.78
C LEU A 136 30.72 -6.05 -34.26
N PRO A 137 29.93 -7.13 -34.45
CA PRO A 137 28.55 -7.32 -33.99
C PRO A 137 28.46 -7.42 -32.46
N HIS A 138 27.36 -6.95 -31.87
CA HIS A 138 27.08 -7.15 -30.45
C HIS A 138 26.90 -8.65 -30.20
N ASN A 139 27.70 -9.20 -29.29
CA ASN A 139 27.54 -10.55 -28.82
C ASN A 139 27.13 -10.49 -27.35
N HIS A 140 25.98 -11.05 -27.05
CA HIS A 140 25.45 -11.15 -25.71
C HIS A 140 25.78 -12.55 -25.21
N LYS A 141 26.64 -12.63 -24.20
CA LYS A 141 26.93 -13.90 -23.56
C LYS A 141 26.12 -14.06 -22.31
N VAL A 142 25.33 -15.12 -22.27
CA VAL A 142 24.36 -15.37 -21.20
C VAL A 142 24.91 -16.43 -20.25
N PHE A 143 24.98 -16.07 -18.97
CA PHE A 143 25.52 -16.91 -17.92
C PHE A 143 24.49 -17.12 -16.81
N LEU A 144 24.29 -18.36 -16.36
CA LEU A 144 23.39 -18.74 -15.28
C LEU A 144 24.15 -18.94 -13.96
N TRP A 145 23.62 -18.39 -12.86
CA TRP A 145 24.14 -18.66 -11.52
C TRP A 145 23.55 -19.95 -10.94
N ALA A 146 24.23 -21.07 -11.16
CA ALA A 146 23.82 -22.37 -10.61
C ALA A 146 24.22 -22.58 -9.13
N HIS A 147 25.11 -21.72 -8.61
CA HIS A 147 25.60 -21.80 -7.22
C HIS A 147 25.26 -20.53 -6.44
N LEU A 148 24.55 -20.69 -5.30
CA LEU A 148 24.20 -19.59 -4.40
C LEU A 148 24.93 -19.72 -3.06
N ASN A 149 25.63 -18.67 -2.63
CA ASN A 149 26.23 -18.60 -1.29
C ASN A 149 25.38 -17.75 -0.36
N PHE A 150 24.77 -18.36 0.64
CA PHE A 150 24.03 -17.68 1.69
C PHE A 150 24.96 -17.28 2.83
N ASN A 151 25.09 -15.98 3.07
CA ASN A 151 25.83 -15.42 4.19
C ASN A 151 24.82 -14.92 5.23
N ILE A 152 24.75 -15.61 6.37
CA ILE A 152 23.76 -15.35 7.41
C ILE A 152 24.46 -14.84 8.66
N GLU A 153 24.11 -13.64 9.10
CA GLU A 153 24.58 -13.03 10.33
C GLU A 153 23.63 -13.35 11.49
N TYR A 154 24.19 -13.77 12.62
CA TYR A 154 23.41 -14.10 13.83
C TYR A 154 24.01 -13.46 15.07
N ASN A 155 23.16 -13.17 16.06
CA ASN A 155 23.57 -12.74 17.38
C ASN A 155 22.85 -13.57 18.45
N GLY A 156 23.61 -14.31 19.25
CA GLY A 156 23.07 -15.27 20.20
C GLY A 156 22.22 -16.33 19.48
N ASN A 157 20.91 -16.32 19.74
CA ASN A 157 19.95 -17.31 19.23
C ASN A 157 19.03 -16.72 18.13
N GLN A 158 19.38 -15.56 17.56
CA GLN A 158 18.52 -14.85 16.62
C GLN A 158 19.28 -14.51 15.33
N VAL A 159 18.57 -14.58 14.20
CA VAL A 159 19.10 -14.16 12.91
C VAL A 159 18.93 -12.65 12.76
N ILE A 160 20.04 -11.99 12.42
CA ILE A 160 20.09 -10.52 12.30
C ILE A 160 20.01 -10.08 10.85
N TYR A 161 20.77 -10.73 9.97
CA TYR A 161 20.84 -10.34 8.56
C TYR A 161 21.14 -11.56 7.69
N ALA A 162 20.69 -11.55 6.44
CA ALA A 162 21.01 -12.57 5.47
C ALA A 162 21.25 -11.92 4.12
N ASN A 163 22.21 -12.45 3.36
CA ASN A 163 22.49 -12.04 2.00
C ASN A 163 22.88 -13.24 1.14
N VAL A 164 22.72 -13.11 -0.17
CA VAL A 164 23.15 -14.11 -1.15
C VAL A 164 24.25 -13.52 -2.04
N THR A 165 25.31 -14.29 -2.26
CA THR A 165 26.40 -13.92 -3.18
C THR A 165 26.64 -15.03 -4.19
N THR A 166 26.92 -14.64 -5.43
CA THR A 166 27.19 -15.57 -6.55
C THR A 166 28.65 -15.50 -7.02
N LYS A 167 29.46 -14.58 -6.46
CA LYS A 167 30.82 -14.25 -6.95
C LYS A 167 31.89 -15.32 -6.75
N GLU A 168 31.69 -16.29 -5.85
CA GLU A 168 32.74 -17.25 -5.47
C GLU A 168 32.88 -18.42 -6.47
N GLN A 169 31.93 -18.61 -7.39
CA GLN A 169 31.92 -19.74 -8.32
C GLN A 169 31.67 -19.27 -9.75
N ALA A 170 32.31 -19.91 -10.72
CA ALA A 170 32.12 -19.57 -12.13
C ALA A 170 30.67 -19.86 -12.56
N PRO A 171 30.01 -18.93 -13.28
CA PRO A 171 28.67 -19.18 -13.76
C PRO A 171 28.67 -20.21 -14.90
N VAL A 172 27.50 -20.78 -15.17
CA VAL A 172 27.27 -21.74 -16.24
C VAL A 172 26.89 -20.99 -17.53
N SER A 173 27.70 -21.11 -18.59
CA SER A 173 27.38 -20.50 -19.90
C SER A 173 26.16 -21.19 -20.52
N LEU A 174 25.18 -20.41 -20.97
CA LEU A 174 24.00 -20.90 -21.71
C LEU A 174 24.12 -20.70 -23.24
N ASP A 175 25.21 -20.10 -23.70
CA ASP A 175 25.46 -19.86 -25.13
C ASP A 175 25.87 -21.13 -25.87
N GLY A 176 25.29 -21.35 -27.06
CA GLY A 176 25.66 -22.45 -27.95
C GLY A 176 25.32 -23.85 -27.41
N VAL A 177 24.50 -23.93 -26.37
CA VAL A 177 24.05 -25.18 -25.74
C VAL A 177 22.82 -25.72 -26.47
N THR A 178 22.85 -27.01 -26.81
CA THR A 178 21.74 -27.75 -27.41
C THR A 178 21.00 -28.57 -26.34
N ALA A 179 19.66 -28.58 -26.35
CA ALA A 179 18.88 -29.38 -25.43
C ALA A 179 18.93 -30.89 -25.80
N PRO A 180 18.75 -31.80 -24.82
CA PRO A 180 18.57 -31.54 -23.39
C PRO A 180 19.89 -31.13 -22.70
N TYR A 181 19.83 -30.12 -21.82
CA TYR A 181 21.00 -29.65 -21.06
C TYR A 181 20.80 -29.84 -19.56
N GLU A 182 21.69 -30.58 -18.91
CA GLU A 182 21.59 -30.85 -17.47
C GLU A 182 22.49 -29.90 -16.67
N VAL A 183 21.90 -29.24 -15.67
CA VAL A 183 22.61 -28.37 -14.72
C VAL A 183 22.35 -28.84 -13.30
N VAL A 184 23.43 -28.90 -12.52
CA VAL A 184 23.39 -29.24 -11.09
C VAL A 184 23.40 -27.93 -10.29
N PHE A 185 22.30 -27.66 -9.58
CA PHE A 185 22.22 -26.52 -8.67
C PHE A 185 22.83 -26.88 -7.32
N THR A 186 23.65 -25.99 -6.81
CA THR A 186 24.35 -26.18 -5.53
C THR A 186 24.24 -24.93 -4.68
N TYR A 187 24.49 -25.05 -3.38
CA TYR A 187 24.52 -23.90 -2.48
C TYR A 187 25.54 -24.08 -1.37
N SER A 188 25.96 -22.95 -0.82
CA SER A 188 26.76 -22.92 0.41
C SER A 188 26.09 -22.00 1.42
N VAL A 189 26.31 -22.26 2.70
CA VAL A 189 25.81 -21.48 3.83
C VAL A 189 26.99 -21.16 4.74
N LYS A 190 27.20 -19.87 5.01
CA LYS A 190 28.21 -19.37 5.95
C LYS A 190 27.51 -18.57 7.05
N TRP A 191 27.73 -18.96 8.30
CA TRP A 191 27.22 -18.28 9.48
C TRP A 191 28.27 -17.35 10.08
N MET A 192 27.91 -16.09 10.27
CA MET A 192 28.79 -15.07 10.83
C MET A 192 28.19 -14.49 12.10
N LYS A 193 28.96 -14.47 13.19
CA LYS A 193 28.51 -13.85 14.44
C LYS A 193 28.61 -12.33 14.33
N THR A 194 27.54 -11.63 14.72
CA THR A 194 27.49 -10.15 14.79
C THR A 194 27.21 -9.67 16.20
N ASN A 195 27.66 -8.46 16.53
CA ASN A 195 27.42 -7.81 17.82
C ASN A 195 26.15 -6.92 17.81
N MET A 196 25.45 -6.84 16.68
CA MET A 196 24.26 -6.01 16.51
C MET A 196 23.06 -6.59 17.26
N ALA A 197 22.33 -5.76 18.01
CA ALA A 197 21.11 -6.16 18.70
C ALA A 197 19.98 -6.47 17.70
N TYR A 198 19.03 -7.31 18.10
CA TYR A 198 17.88 -7.68 17.26
C TYR A 198 17.04 -6.46 16.87
N ASP A 199 16.87 -5.49 17.75
CA ASP A 199 16.06 -4.29 17.49
C ASP A 199 16.64 -3.43 16.36
N ASP A 200 17.97 -3.44 16.18
CA ASP A 200 18.67 -2.68 15.13
C ASP A 200 18.68 -3.39 13.76
N ARG A 201 18.20 -4.65 13.69
CA ARG A 201 18.16 -5.45 12.45
C ARG A 201 17.49 -4.71 11.30
N ALA A 202 16.36 -4.04 11.56
CA ALA A 202 15.61 -3.34 10.52
C ALA A 202 16.44 -2.22 9.85
N LYS A 203 17.30 -1.55 10.62
CA LYS A 203 18.21 -0.53 10.08
C LYS A 203 19.24 -1.17 9.16
N ARG A 204 19.84 -2.29 9.57
CA ARG A 204 20.83 -3.04 8.78
C ARG A 204 20.28 -3.52 7.45
N VAL A 205 19.05 -4.03 7.43
CA VAL A 205 18.37 -4.44 6.19
C VAL A 205 18.13 -3.24 5.27
N ARG A 206 17.67 -2.09 5.80
CA ARG A 206 17.46 -0.87 5.00
C ARG A 206 18.75 -0.29 4.42
N ASP A 207 19.84 -0.34 5.18
CA ASP A 207 21.12 0.20 4.74
C ASP A 207 21.72 -0.60 3.59
N ASN A 208 21.47 -1.91 3.54
CA ASN A 208 21.90 -2.82 2.48
C ASN A 208 20.78 -3.18 1.49
N SER A 209 19.93 -2.21 1.15
CA SER A 209 18.91 -2.40 0.11
C SER A 209 19.55 -2.80 -1.22
N PHE A 210 19.00 -3.85 -1.84
CA PHE A 210 19.40 -4.33 -3.17
C PHE A 210 19.13 -3.30 -4.28
N PHE A 211 18.00 -2.58 -4.20
CA PHE A 211 17.67 -1.52 -5.14
C PHE A 211 18.35 -0.21 -4.72
N PRO A 212 18.87 0.58 -5.68
CA PRO A 212 19.46 1.87 -5.40
C PRO A 212 18.44 2.75 -4.68
N LYS A 213 18.90 3.54 -3.72
CA LYS A 213 18.05 4.48 -2.99
C LYS A 213 17.62 5.59 -3.96
N THR A 214 16.49 5.42 -4.64
CA THR A 214 15.88 6.40 -5.56
C THR A 214 15.41 7.68 -4.85
N LEU A 215 15.56 7.75 -3.52
CA LEU A 215 15.19 8.87 -2.67
C LEU A 215 15.70 10.23 -3.14
N GLU A 216 16.86 10.30 -3.81
CA GLU A 216 17.44 11.57 -4.28
C GLU A 216 16.70 12.19 -5.48
N ILE A 217 15.89 11.42 -6.23
CA ILE A 217 15.18 11.95 -7.41
C ILE A 217 13.74 12.35 -7.06
N HIS A 218 13.11 11.68 -6.09
CA HIS A 218 11.70 11.93 -5.76
C HIS A 218 11.44 13.24 -5.02
N TRP A 219 12.34 13.69 -4.13
CA TRP A 219 12.11 14.92 -3.36
C TRP A 219 12.09 16.19 -4.24
N LEU A 220 12.80 16.19 -5.37
CA LEU A 220 12.75 17.29 -6.35
C LEU A 220 11.36 17.42 -6.99
N SER A 221 10.72 16.28 -7.33
CA SER A 221 9.35 16.27 -7.85
C SER A 221 8.34 16.76 -6.79
N ILE A 222 8.52 16.35 -5.53
CA ILE A 222 7.67 16.78 -4.42
C ILE A 222 7.79 18.29 -4.19
N ILE A 223 9.01 18.85 -4.19
CA ILE A 223 9.22 20.30 -4.07
C ILE A 223 8.56 21.04 -5.23
N ASN A 224 8.75 20.58 -6.47
CA ASN A 224 8.15 21.20 -7.64
C ASN A 224 6.61 21.25 -7.54
N SER A 225 5.99 20.15 -7.11
CA SER A 225 4.54 20.10 -6.86
C SER A 225 4.11 21.02 -5.72
N MET A 226 4.87 21.08 -4.62
CA MET A 226 4.55 21.99 -3.50
C MET A 226 4.65 23.47 -3.91
N VAL A 227 5.70 23.85 -4.65
CA VAL A 227 5.87 25.22 -5.16
C VAL A 227 4.68 25.61 -6.04
N LEU A 228 4.26 24.73 -6.94
CA LEU A 228 3.10 24.96 -7.81
C LEU A 228 1.81 25.14 -6.99
N VAL A 229 1.58 24.32 -5.97
CA VAL A 229 0.40 24.46 -5.09
C VAL A 229 0.42 25.78 -4.32
N PHE A 230 1.55 26.18 -3.74
CA PHE A 230 1.65 27.46 -3.03
C PHE A 230 1.46 28.66 -3.96
N LEU A 231 1.99 28.61 -5.19
CA LEU A 231 1.78 29.66 -6.19
C LEU A 231 0.31 29.77 -6.59
N LEU A 232 -0.38 28.65 -6.81
CA LEU A 232 -1.80 28.64 -7.14
C LEU A 232 -2.67 29.18 -5.99
N ILE A 233 -2.40 28.76 -4.76
CA ILE A 233 -3.10 29.29 -3.57
C ILE A 233 -2.83 30.80 -3.44
N GLY A 234 -1.58 31.24 -3.59
CA GLY A 234 -1.22 32.65 -3.55
C GLY A 234 -1.94 33.46 -4.62
N PHE A 235 -2.02 32.95 -5.85
CA PHE A 235 -2.73 33.59 -6.95
C PHE A 235 -4.23 33.73 -6.65
N VAL A 236 -4.88 32.66 -6.17
CA VAL A 236 -6.29 32.69 -5.76
C VAL A 236 -6.51 33.70 -4.63
N VAL A 237 -5.65 33.71 -3.62
CA VAL A 237 -5.73 34.66 -2.50
C VAL A 237 -5.56 36.11 -2.96
N ILE A 238 -4.64 36.38 -3.90
CA ILE A 238 -4.44 37.72 -4.47
C ILE A 238 -5.68 38.17 -5.24
N ILE A 239 -6.24 37.32 -6.10
CA ILE A 239 -7.48 37.63 -6.83
C ILE A 239 -8.61 37.91 -5.84
N LEU A 240 -8.81 37.01 -4.87
CA LEU A 240 -9.87 37.13 -3.88
C LEU A 240 -9.72 38.41 -3.06
N THR A 241 -8.50 38.73 -2.60
CA THR A 241 -8.22 39.97 -1.85
C THR A 241 -8.42 41.20 -2.72
N ARG A 242 -8.02 41.16 -4.00
CA ARG A 242 -8.19 42.28 -4.92
C ARG A 242 -9.66 42.56 -5.21
N VAL A 243 -10.45 41.50 -5.47
CA VAL A 243 -11.90 41.59 -5.67
C VAL A 243 -12.57 42.11 -4.40
N LEU A 244 -12.29 41.51 -3.24
CA LEU A 244 -12.86 41.95 -1.97
C LEU A 244 -12.51 43.40 -1.64
N LYS A 245 -11.26 43.83 -1.85
CA LYS A 245 -10.86 45.21 -1.59
C LYS A 245 -11.52 46.20 -2.55
N SER A 246 -11.68 45.81 -3.82
CA SER A 246 -12.40 46.61 -4.82
C SER A 246 -13.88 46.73 -4.46
N ASP A 247 -14.48 45.63 -4.01
CA ASP A 247 -15.87 45.58 -3.58
C ASP A 247 -16.05 46.45 -2.32
N PHE A 248 -15.23 46.29 -1.28
CA PHE A 248 -15.27 47.13 -0.07
C PHE A 248 -15.08 48.63 -0.35
N ALA A 249 -14.14 48.99 -1.24
CA ALA A 249 -13.90 50.39 -1.57
C ALA A 249 -15.09 51.04 -2.27
N ARG A 250 -15.83 50.29 -3.09
CA ARG A 250 -17.05 50.77 -3.73
C ARG A 250 -18.17 50.98 -2.70
N TYR A 251 -18.34 50.06 -1.77
CA TYR A 251 -19.37 50.19 -0.71
C TYR A 251 -19.15 51.38 0.22
N ASN A 252 -17.91 51.69 0.59
CA ASN A 252 -17.62 52.85 1.46
C ASN A 252 -17.90 54.20 0.77
N VAL A 253 -17.76 54.29 -0.56
CA VAL A 253 -18.05 55.53 -1.31
C VAL A 253 -19.57 55.71 -1.47
N ASP A 254 -20.30 54.63 -1.70
CA ASP A 254 -21.76 54.66 -1.80
C ASP A 254 -22.43 55.04 -0.45
N GLU A 255 -21.82 54.67 0.70
CA GLU A 255 -22.25 55.09 2.06
C GLU A 255 -22.00 56.57 2.37
N GLU A 256 -20.97 57.20 1.80
CA GLU A 256 -20.65 58.62 2.05
C GLU A 256 -21.45 59.59 1.15
N GLU A 257 -22.00 59.13 0.01
CA GLU A 257 -22.70 59.95 -0.98
C GLU A 257 -24.24 59.92 -0.90
N SER A 258 -24.87 59.19 0.03
CA SER A 258 -26.34 59.00 0.05
C SER A 258 -27.05 59.27 1.38
N ASP A 259 -27.66 60.45 1.48
CA ASP A 259 -28.69 60.84 2.47
C ASP A 259 -30.13 60.41 2.02
N ASP A 260 -30.25 59.45 1.09
CA ASP A 260 -31.53 58.99 0.53
C ASP A 260 -31.97 57.63 1.12
N ILE A 261 -33.24 57.57 1.56
CA ILE A 261 -33.87 56.57 2.42
C ILE A 261 -34.09 55.17 1.77
N ASP A 262 -33.65 54.92 0.54
CA ASP A 262 -34.00 53.71 -0.23
C ASP A 262 -32.84 52.71 -0.43
N GLN A 263 -31.81 52.71 0.43
CA GLN A 263 -30.56 51.96 0.21
C GLN A 263 -30.39 50.66 1.05
N GLU A 264 -31.47 50.02 1.49
CA GLU A 264 -31.35 48.76 2.25
C GLU A 264 -31.00 47.51 1.40
N ASP A 265 -31.00 47.60 0.07
CA ASP A 265 -31.06 46.43 -0.81
C ASP A 265 -29.88 46.21 -1.77
N ASN A 266 -28.64 46.64 -1.46
CA ASN A 266 -27.50 46.33 -2.35
C ASN A 266 -26.27 45.78 -1.60
N GLY A 267 -25.96 44.49 -1.78
CA GLY A 267 -24.65 43.91 -1.45
C GLY A 267 -24.66 42.58 -0.68
N TRP A 268 -23.49 42.19 -0.15
CA TRP A 268 -23.26 40.97 0.64
C TRP A 268 -24.21 40.79 1.84
N LYS A 269 -24.84 41.90 2.28
CA LYS A 269 -25.88 41.95 3.31
C LYS A 269 -27.16 41.22 2.89
N ILE A 270 -27.54 41.24 1.61
CA ILE A 270 -28.61 40.38 1.04
C ILE A 270 -28.14 38.93 0.93
N ILE A 271 -26.86 38.72 0.63
CA ILE A 271 -26.27 37.39 0.47
C ILE A 271 -26.19 36.65 1.81
N HIS A 272 -26.19 37.34 2.95
CA HIS A 272 -26.28 36.68 4.27
C HIS A 272 -27.50 35.75 4.38
N SER A 273 -28.61 36.07 3.70
CA SER A 273 -29.79 35.20 3.61
C SER A 273 -29.59 34.03 2.62
N ASP A 274 -28.73 34.19 1.61
CA ASP A 274 -28.39 33.16 0.61
C ASP A 274 -27.25 32.22 1.03
N VAL A 275 -26.46 32.57 2.07
CA VAL A 275 -25.41 31.69 2.64
C VAL A 275 -26.00 30.37 3.16
N PHE A 276 -27.29 30.36 3.52
CA PHE A 276 -28.01 29.17 3.97
C PHE A 276 -28.77 28.45 2.86
N ARG A 277 -28.60 28.87 1.59
CA ARG A 277 -29.28 28.23 0.47
C ARG A 277 -28.71 26.84 0.25
N PHE A 278 -29.59 25.84 0.30
CA PHE A 278 -29.14 24.47 0.15
C PHE A 278 -28.62 24.20 -1.26
N PRO A 279 -27.52 23.43 -1.40
CA PRO A 279 -27.07 22.98 -2.69
C PRO A 279 -28.13 22.07 -3.33
N SER A 280 -28.29 22.14 -4.65
CA SER A 280 -29.23 21.30 -5.40
C SER A 280 -29.01 19.80 -5.16
N PHE A 281 -27.78 19.40 -4.85
CA PHE A 281 -27.39 18.01 -4.58
C PHE A 281 -26.87 17.83 -3.14
N LYS A 282 -27.75 18.01 -2.15
CA LYS A 282 -27.41 17.89 -0.71
C LYS A 282 -26.82 16.52 -0.35
N SER A 283 -27.32 15.44 -0.95
CA SER A 283 -26.83 14.07 -0.72
C SER A 283 -25.39 13.88 -1.22
N LEU A 284 -25.07 14.38 -2.42
CA LEU A 284 -23.72 14.26 -2.98
C LEU A 284 -22.70 15.08 -2.17
N PHE A 285 -23.06 16.31 -1.79
CA PHE A 285 -22.19 17.18 -1.00
C PHE A 285 -21.87 16.59 0.38
N THR A 286 -22.89 16.07 1.07
CA THR A 286 -22.73 15.42 2.38
C THR A 286 -21.93 14.13 2.30
N ALA A 287 -22.09 13.34 1.22
CA ALA A 287 -21.29 12.16 0.96
C ALA A 287 -19.80 12.51 0.74
N ILE A 288 -19.50 13.53 -0.08
CA ILE A 288 -18.12 13.99 -0.32
C ILE A 288 -17.47 14.46 0.98
N LEU A 289 -18.18 15.24 1.80
CA LEU A 289 -17.68 15.69 3.11
C LEU A 289 -17.43 14.52 4.07
N GLY A 290 -18.33 13.54 4.11
CA GLY A 290 -18.15 12.32 4.89
C GLY A 290 -16.87 11.57 4.49
N VAL A 291 -16.70 11.30 3.20
CA VAL A 291 -15.51 10.62 2.65
C VAL A 291 -14.23 11.43 2.90
N GLY A 292 -14.27 12.75 2.72
CA GLY A 292 -13.13 13.63 3.02
C GLY A 292 -12.73 13.57 4.50
N SER A 293 -13.70 13.59 5.41
CA SER A 293 -13.45 13.46 6.85
C SER A 293 -12.88 12.09 7.23
N GLN A 294 -13.29 11.02 6.54
CA GLN A 294 -12.75 9.68 6.72
C GLN A 294 -11.27 9.61 6.35
N PHE A 295 -10.89 10.14 5.18
CA PHE A 295 -9.50 10.15 4.75
C PHE A 295 -8.62 10.99 5.68
N LEU A 296 -9.11 12.12 6.17
CA LEU A 296 -8.37 12.95 7.12
C LEU A 296 -8.16 12.22 8.47
N ALA A 297 -9.21 11.55 8.97
CA ALA A 297 -9.11 10.74 10.18
C ALA A 297 -8.16 9.55 10.01
N LEU A 298 -8.23 8.87 8.85
CA LEU A 298 -7.33 7.77 8.50
C LEU A 298 -5.86 8.23 8.44
N ALA A 299 -5.57 9.31 7.72
CA ALA A 299 -4.22 9.86 7.59
C ALA A 299 -3.65 10.26 8.95
N THR A 300 -4.45 10.94 9.77
CA THR A 300 -4.06 11.32 11.14
C THR A 300 -3.81 10.09 12.02
N GLY A 301 -4.67 9.07 11.94
CA GLY A 301 -4.54 7.83 12.70
C GLY A 301 -3.28 7.04 12.35
N ILE A 302 -2.97 6.91 11.06
CA ILE A 302 -1.72 6.25 10.59
C ILE A 302 -0.51 7.03 11.08
N MET A 303 -0.53 8.36 11.00
CA MET A 303 0.59 9.22 11.45
C MET A 303 0.83 9.08 12.95
N VAL A 304 -0.23 9.09 13.77
CA VAL A 304 -0.12 8.90 15.23
C VAL A 304 0.47 7.53 15.57
N MET A 305 0.00 6.46 14.93
CA MET A 305 0.55 5.12 15.17
C MET A 305 2.00 4.98 14.72
N ALA A 306 2.40 5.67 13.64
CA ALA A 306 3.79 5.72 13.20
C ALA A 306 4.69 6.41 14.23
N VAL A 307 4.25 7.54 14.80
CA VAL A 307 5.01 8.27 15.84
C VAL A 307 5.10 7.46 17.14
N LEU A 308 4.06 6.71 17.49
CA LEU A 308 4.05 5.81 18.65
C LEU A 308 4.88 4.52 18.42
N GLY A 309 5.44 4.31 17.23
CA GLY A 309 6.25 3.14 16.92
C GLY A 309 5.47 1.82 16.92
N MET A 310 4.14 1.87 16.75
CA MET A 310 3.29 0.68 16.79
C MET A 310 3.47 -0.24 15.59
N PHE A 311 4.04 0.26 14.50
CA PHE A 311 4.38 -0.56 13.35
C PHE A 311 5.69 -1.28 13.60
N ASN A 312 5.58 -2.59 13.85
CA ASN A 312 6.76 -3.44 13.88
C ASN A 312 7.38 -3.47 12.48
N VAL A 313 8.54 -2.83 12.33
CA VAL A 313 9.31 -2.79 11.08
C VAL A 313 9.80 -4.18 10.69
N HIS A 314 9.79 -5.15 11.62
CA HIS A 314 10.25 -6.51 11.37
C HIS A 314 9.27 -7.35 10.54
N HIS A 315 7.96 -7.12 10.65
CA HIS A 315 6.96 -7.88 9.90
C HIS A 315 6.57 -7.15 8.60
N HIS A 316 6.85 -7.81 7.47
CA HIS A 316 6.48 -7.35 6.14
C HIS A 316 4.95 -7.14 6.01
N GLY A 317 4.53 -6.02 5.41
CA GLY A 317 3.12 -5.72 5.12
C GLY A 317 2.24 -5.30 6.31
N SER A 318 2.80 -5.12 7.52
CA SER A 318 2.04 -4.73 8.72
C SER A 318 1.31 -3.38 8.57
N ILE A 319 1.96 -2.40 7.92
CA ILE A 319 1.39 -1.07 7.65
C ILE A 319 0.17 -1.17 6.73
N ASN A 320 0.26 -1.95 5.66
CA ASN A 320 -0.84 -2.12 4.70
C ASN A 320 -2.06 -2.76 5.36
N SER A 321 -1.83 -3.80 6.18
CA SER A 321 -2.90 -4.46 6.95
C SER A 321 -3.59 -3.49 7.91
N ALA A 322 -2.81 -2.70 8.66
CA ALA A 322 -3.35 -1.71 9.57
C ALA A 322 -4.13 -0.61 8.85
N GLY A 323 -3.68 -0.19 7.66
CA GLY A 323 -4.41 0.76 6.82
C GLY A 323 -5.81 0.27 6.45
N VAL A 324 -5.94 -1.00 6.04
CA VAL A 324 -7.26 -1.60 5.71
C VAL A 324 -8.16 -1.67 6.95
N ILE A 325 -7.61 -2.13 8.08
CA ILE A 325 -8.36 -2.25 9.33
C ILE A 325 -8.83 -0.86 9.81
N LEU A 326 -7.95 0.14 9.81
CA LEU A 326 -8.31 1.51 10.15
C LEU A 326 -9.35 2.09 9.21
N TYR A 327 -9.24 1.83 7.91
CA TYR A 327 -10.22 2.31 6.93
C TYR A 327 -11.62 1.81 7.24
N ALA A 328 -11.75 0.54 7.64
CA ALA A 328 -13.02 -0.02 8.10
C ALA A 328 -13.53 0.68 9.36
N PHE A 329 -12.65 0.97 10.33
CA PHE A 329 -13.04 1.68 11.57
C PHE A 329 -13.40 3.15 11.36
N THR A 330 -12.71 3.86 10.47
CA THR A 330 -12.99 5.28 10.19
C THR A 330 -14.25 5.49 9.35
N SER A 331 -14.81 4.43 8.75
CA SER A 331 -16.10 4.49 8.03
C SER A 331 -17.25 5.02 8.90
N GLY A 332 -17.24 4.74 10.21
CA GLY A 332 -18.23 5.28 11.15
C GLY A 332 -18.17 6.81 11.28
N ILE A 333 -16.98 7.40 11.17
CA ILE A 333 -16.80 8.86 11.16
C ILE A 333 -17.39 9.44 9.87
N ALA A 334 -17.16 8.78 8.73
CA ALA A 334 -17.73 9.17 7.45
C ALA A 334 -19.27 9.24 7.51
N GLY A 335 -19.88 8.18 8.03
CA GLY A 335 -21.34 8.10 8.21
C GLY A 335 -21.87 9.16 9.18
N TYR A 336 -21.19 9.37 10.31
CA TYR A 336 -21.57 10.39 11.29
C TYR A 336 -21.52 11.81 10.72
N VAL A 337 -20.43 12.18 10.03
CA VAL A 337 -20.25 13.51 9.45
C VAL A 337 -21.24 13.74 8.31
N ALA A 338 -21.44 12.75 7.44
CA ALA A 338 -22.42 12.83 6.35
C ALA A 338 -23.85 12.97 6.88
N ALA A 339 -24.27 12.13 7.84
CA ALA A 339 -25.61 12.17 8.42
C ALA A 339 -25.88 13.46 9.20
N ASN A 340 -24.89 13.94 9.97
CA ASN A 340 -25.03 15.19 10.71
C ASN A 340 -25.16 16.39 9.77
N MET A 341 -24.31 16.46 8.73
CA MET A 341 -24.40 17.54 7.75
C MET A 341 -25.69 17.45 6.93
N TYR A 342 -26.17 16.24 6.60
CA TYR A 342 -27.45 16.05 5.92
C TYR A 342 -28.63 16.52 6.77
N LYS A 343 -28.61 16.27 8.09
CA LYS A 343 -29.61 16.80 9.02
C LYS A 343 -29.57 18.32 9.10
N VAL A 344 -28.39 18.91 9.26
CA VAL A 344 -28.24 20.38 9.27
C VAL A 344 -28.79 21.00 7.98
N LEU A 345 -28.59 20.34 6.83
CA LEU A 345 -29.09 20.80 5.52
C LEU A 345 -30.57 20.43 5.24
N GLY A 346 -31.18 19.59 6.08
CA GLY A 346 -32.55 19.08 5.93
C GLY A 346 -33.54 19.60 6.99
N GLU A 347 -33.09 19.91 8.20
CA GLU A 347 -33.94 20.37 9.31
C GLU A 347 -34.32 21.84 9.20
N ILE A 348 -33.63 22.65 8.40
CA ILE A 348 -34.05 24.05 8.14
C ILE A 348 -35.35 24.12 7.32
N THR A 349 -35.82 23.01 6.71
CA THR A 349 -37.16 22.93 6.09
C THR A 349 -38.31 22.68 7.06
N GLY A 350 -38.07 22.58 8.38
CA GLY A 350 -39.12 22.39 9.37
C GLY A 350 -38.80 23.05 10.71
N TYR A 351 -39.17 24.33 10.83
CA TYR A 351 -39.25 25.13 12.06
C TYR A 351 -38.00 25.21 12.96
N GLY A 352 -37.42 26.41 12.99
CA GLY A 352 -36.96 27.02 14.24
C GLY A 352 -35.60 26.58 14.76
N ILE A 353 -34.67 27.51 14.65
CA ILE A 353 -33.40 27.58 15.37
C ILE A 353 -33.54 27.05 16.82
N SER A 354 -32.79 26.00 17.16
CA SER A 354 -32.33 25.78 18.54
C SER A 354 -30.87 25.35 18.55
N ILE A 355 -30.04 26.33 18.88
CA ILE A 355 -28.69 26.17 19.38
C ILE A 355 -28.81 25.52 20.78
N SER A 356 -27.93 24.55 21.10
CA SER A 356 -27.88 23.67 22.30
C SER A 356 -28.66 22.35 22.15
N LEU A 357 -28.17 21.13 22.41
CA LEU A 357 -27.06 20.62 23.22
C LEU A 357 -26.85 19.11 22.87
N PRO A 358 -25.62 18.56 22.87
CA PRO A 358 -25.35 17.15 22.53
C PRO A 358 -25.39 16.19 23.74
N VAL A 359 -26.50 16.15 24.51
CA VAL A 359 -26.58 15.30 25.74
C VAL A 359 -27.82 14.39 25.84
N TYR A 360 -28.83 14.50 24.97
CA TYR A 360 -30.10 13.78 25.16
C TYR A 360 -30.32 12.51 24.31
N LEU A 361 -29.27 11.72 24.04
CA LEU A 361 -29.39 10.41 23.39
C LEU A 361 -28.90 9.25 24.28
N LEU A 362 -29.37 9.19 25.52
CA LEU A 362 -29.31 7.95 26.31
C LEU A 362 -30.55 7.62 27.16
N VAL A 363 -31.59 8.46 27.17
CA VAL A 363 -32.82 8.12 27.90
C VAL A 363 -34.03 8.64 27.13
N SER A 364 -34.65 7.77 26.33
CA SER A 364 -36.09 7.51 26.38
C SER A 364 -36.46 6.61 25.21
N ASN A 365 -36.39 5.30 25.47
CA ASN A 365 -37.03 4.28 24.67
C ASN A 365 -38.39 4.02 25.32
N HIS A 366 -39.45 4.71 24.86
CA HIS A 366 -40.84 4.29 24.96
C HIS A 366 -41.77 5.36 24.35
N GLY A 367 -42.61 4.95 23.40
CA GLY A 367 -43.76 5.75 22.98
C GLY A 367 -43.95 5.84 21.48
N SER A 368 -44.60 4.83 20.93
CA SER A 368 -45.33 4.86 19.66
C SER A 368 -46.15 6.14 19.45
N LEU A 369 -46.13 6.73 18.25
CA LEU A 369 -47.35 7.03 17.47
C LEU A 369 -47.04 7.52 16.04
N GLN A 370 -47.61 6.76 15.09
CA GLN A 370 -48.16 7.13 13.77
C GLN A 370 -47.28 7.73 12.67
N LEU A 371 -46.95 6.82 11.73
CA LEU A 371 -46.65 7.08 10.32
C LEU A 371 -47.78 7.88 9.66
N HIS A 372 -47.43 8.98 9.00
CA HIS A 372 -48.20 9.50 7.88
C HIS A 372 -47.45 9.11 6.60
N ASP A 373 -48.04 8.17 5.86
CA ASP A 373 -47.63 7.72 4.54
C ASP A 373 -47.50 8.90 3.56
N TYR A 374 -46.29 9.18 3.07
CA TYR A 374 -46.05 9.85 1.78
C TYR A 374 -44.56 9.76 1.37
N SER A 375 -44.02 8.55 1.19
CA SER A 375 -42.70 8.39 0.54
C SER A 375 -42.46 7.05 -0.17
N ASN A 376 -43.39 6.10 -0.17
CA ASN A 376 -43.16 4.76 -0.74
C ASN A 376 -43.59 4.61 -2.21
N GLN A 377 -43.99 5.68 -2.91
CA GLN A 377 -44.37 5.57 -4.33
C GLN A 377 -43.24 5.93 -5.31
N GLU A 378 -42.20 6.63 -4.87
CA GLU A 378 -41.08 7.03 -5.73
C GLU A 378 -39.91 6.03 -5.71
N VAL A 379 -39.74 5.29 -4.61
CA VAL A 379 -38.65 4.30 -4.47
C VAL A 379 -38.96 3.00 -5.21
N ASP A 380 -40.22 2.55 -5.19
CA ASP A 380 -40.63 1.33 -5.91
C ASP A 380 -40.66 1.54 -7.44
N SER A 381 -40.92 2.76 -7.91
CA SER A 381 -40.87 3.14 -9.33
C SER A 381 -39.45 3.09 -9.90
N ILE A 382 -38.44 3.37 -9.07
CA ILE A 382 -37.02 3.41 -9.50
C ILE A 382 -36.42 2.00 -9.46
N MET A 383 -36.69 1.19 -8.44
CA MET A 383 -36.19 -0.19 -8.38
C MET A 383 -36.80 -1.10 -9.46
N ILE A 384 -38.09 -0.97 -9.78
CA ILE A 384 -38.73 -1.78 -10.84
C ILE A 384 -38.19 -1.39 -12.24
N LYS A 385 -37.66 -0.17 -12.40
CA LYS A 385 -37.14 0.32 -13.68
C LYS A 385 -35.68 -0.09 -13.93
N GLU A 386 -34.87 -0.27 -12.87
CA GLU A 386 -33.52 -0.83 -12.97
C GLU A 386 -33.55 -2.35 -13.24
N GLU A 387 -34.44 -3.10 -12.60
CA GLU A 387 -34.54 -4.57 -12.78
C GLU A 387 -35.04 -4.95 -14.19
N TYR A 388 -35.86 -4.10 -14.83
CA TYR A 388 -36.33 -4.28 -16.22
C TYR A 388 -35.28 -3.89 -17.29
N LEU A 389 -34.28 -3.07 -16.92
CA LEU A 389 -33.18 -2.66 -17.81
C LEU A 389 -32.03 -3.66 -17.79
N GLU A 390 -31.75 -4.30 -16.64
CA GLU A 390 -30.74 -5.38 -16.55
C GLU A 390 -31.18 -6.65 -17.28
N THR A 391 -32.44 -7.08 -17.15
CA THR A 391 -32.94 -8.28 -17.87
C THR A 391 -33.04 -8.12 -19.39
N LYS A 392 -33.08 -6.88 -19.90
CA LYS A 392 -33.12 -6.63 -21.36
C LYS A 392 -31.71 -6.60 -21.99
N ASN A 393 -30.69 -6.24 -21.22
CA ASN A 393 -29.30 -6.27 -21.67
C ASN A 393 -28.70 -7.69 -21.67
N GLU A 394 -29.15 -8.58 -20.80
CA GLU A 394 -28.69 -9.99 -20.78
C GLU A 394 -29.22 -10.83 -21.97
N LYS A 395 -30.32 -10.40 -22.63
CA LYS A 395 -30.89 -11.09 -23.80
C LYS A 395 -30.34 -10.63 -25.16
N LEU A 396 -29.43 -9.65 -25.19
CA LEU A 396 -28.83 -9.14 -26.44
C LEU A 396 -27.36 -9.55 -26.63
N SER A 397 -26.76 -10.32 -25.70
CA SER A 397 -25.39 -10.84 -25.83
C SER A 397 -25.30 -12.34 -26.16
N PHE A 398 -26.43 -12.99 -26.50
CA PHE A 398 -26.48 -14.36 -27.00
C PHE A 398 -27.41 -14.48 -28.23
N ILE A 399 -27.06 -13.78 -29.31
CA ILE A 399 -27.29 -14.18 -30.72
C ILE A 399 -26.06 -13.77 -31.52
#